data_AF-Q54GZ6-F1
#
_entry.id   AF-Q54GZ6-F1
#
_cell.length_a   1.000
_cell.length_b   1.000
_cell.length_c   1.000
_cell.angle_alpha   90.00
_cell.angle_beta   90.00
_cell.angle_gamma   90.00
#
_symmetry.space_group_name_H-M   'P 1'
#
loop_
_entity.id
_entity.type
_entity.pdbx_description
1 polymer ?
#
loop_
_entity_poly.entity_id
_entity_poly.type
_entity_poly.pdbx_seq_one_letter_code
_entity_poly.pdbx_strand_id
1 'polypeptide(L)'
;MFSNNNNNNQNNNNNQNNNNNNNNNNNNNNNNNQNNPILIGNSFKIKENEGIAFKDNCNISSSKLKNQLPSNVMLLDGFNQKLTPGILPVGVKSLYLGDIKQELIIGSIPNTVAHVSLLDGFNQRLKPGILPVGVKWLSLGDIKQELEIGSIPNIVTSVSLLNEFNQKITPGILPDSVEWLYLGDIKQELMIGSIPNTVKSVRNYC
;
A
#
# COMPACT_ATOMS: atom_id res chain seq x y z
N MET A 1 27.26 45.59 42.61
CA MET A 1 27.68 44.25 42.13
C MET A 1 27.13 44.08 40.72
N PHE A 2 27.99 43.67 39.79
CA PHE A 2 28.08 44.19 38.42
C PHE A 2 26.81 44.18 37.56
N SER A 3 26.57 45.34 36.93
CA SER A 3 25.46 45.69 36.04
C SER A 3 25.79 45.44 34.56
N ASN A 4 24.71 45.18 33.81
CA ASN A 4 24.55 45.21 32.35
C ASN A 4 25.14 46.46 31.66
N ASN A 5 25.62 46.27 30.42
CA ASN A 5 25.50 47.18 29.25
C ASN A 5 26.49 46.71 28.16
N ASN A 6 26.35 46.98 26.87
CA ASN A 6 25.26 47.27 25.95
C ASN A 6 25.95 47.40 24.59
N ASN A 7 25.29 46.93 23.53
CA ASN A 7 25.27 47.51 22.19
C ASN A 7 26.53 47.70 21.31
N ASN A 8 26.27 47.35 20.04
CA ASN A 8 26.73 47.92 18.77
C ASN A 8 27.92 47.27 18.09
N ASN A 9 28.05 47.26 16.76
CA ASN A 9 27.14 47.26 15.61
C ASN A 9 28.10 47.09 14.40
N GLN A 10 27.56 46.68 13.26
CA GLN A 10 28.08 46.87 11.89
C GLN A 10 29.10 45.89 11.25
N ASN A 11 28.60 45.36 10.13
CA ASN A 11 29.18 45.35 8.77
C ASN A 11 30.07 44.20 8.27
N ASN A 12 29.41 43.32 7.51
CA ASN A 12 29.56 43.05 6.06
C ASN A 12 30.87 42.54 5.44
N ASN A 13 30.68 41.42 4.72
CA ASN A 13 31.21 41.04 3.40
C ASN A 13 32.67 40.58 3.25
N ASN A 14 32.88 39.28 2.97
CA ASN A 14 33.20 38.75 1.62
C ASN A 14 33.74 37.31 1.63
N ASN A 15 33.02 36.43 0.93
CA ASN A 15 33.44 35.46 -0.09
C ASN A 15 34.67 34.50 0.04
N GLN A 16 34.36 33.23 -0.29
CA GLN A 16 35.10 32.25 -1.13
C GLN A 16 35.86 31.05 -0.53
N ASN A 17 35.40 29.87 -0.99
CA ASN A 17 36.13 28.70 -1.52
C ASN A 17 36.52 27.47 -0.63
N ASN A 18 35.82 26.36 -0.94
CA ASN A 18 36.30 25.01 -1.36
C ASN A 18 37.25 24.17 -0.48
N ASN A 19 36.78 22.97 -0.05
CA ASN A 19 37.10 21.64 -0.62
C ASN A 19 37.05 20.46 0.39
N ASN A 20 36.31 19.40 0.00
CA ASN A 20 36.58 17.94 0.08
C ASN A 20 37.15 17.26 1.36
N ASN A 21 36.47 16.21 1.87
CA ASN A 21 36.76 14.77 1.61
C ASN A 21 36.26 13.78 2.70
N ASN A 22 35.61 12.69 2.25
CA ASN A 22 35.77 11.26 2.61
C ASN A 22 35.49 10.70 4.04
N ASN A 23 34.57 9.70 4.14
CA ASN A 23 34.82 8.23 4.07
C ASN A 23 33.98 7.33 5.02
N ASN A 24 33.45 6.22 4.43
CA ASN A 24 33.31 4.84 4.96
C ASN A 24 32.32 4.54 6.12
N ASN A 25 31.57 3.41 6.23
CA ASN A 25 31.83 2.02 5.82
C ASN A 25 30.56 1.10 5.94
N ASN A 26 30.39 0.15 5.02
CA ASN A 26 30.03 -1.30 5.16
C ASN A 26 28.81 -1.81 5.98
N ASN A 27 27.88 -2.57 5.34
CA ASN A 27 27.88 -4.05 5.21
C ASN A 27 26.50 -4.70 4.87
N ASN A 28 26.49 -5.49 3.78
CA ASN A 28 25.79 -6.76 3.47
C ASN A 28 24.48 -7.17 4.19
N ASN A 29 23.42 -7.45 3.42
CA ASN A 29 22.93 -8.83 3.21
C ASN A 29 21.83 -8.98 2.14
N ASN A 30 21.91 -10.14 1.47
CA ASN A 30 21.15 -10.66 0.34
C ASN A 30 19.61 -10.64 0.49
N ASN A 31 18.89 -10.33 -0.60
CA ASN A 31 18.00 -11.30 -1.25
C ASN A 31 17.47 -10.79 -2.60
N ASN A 32 17.51 -11.71 -3.56
CA ASN A 32 17.13 -11.54 -4.95
C ASN A 32 15.62 -11.31 -5.11
N ASN A 33 15.23 -10.24 -5.82
CA ASN A 33 14.10 -10.27 -6.74
C ASN A 33 14.31 -9.18 -7.80
N GLN A 34 14.68 -9.61 -9.01
CA GLN A 34 14.84 -8.78 -10.19
C GLN A 34 13.46 -8.28 -10.66
N ASN A 35 12.95 -7.22 -10.05
CA ASN A 35 11.83 -6.44 -10.57
C ASN A 35 12.06 -4.95 -10.29
N ASN A 36 13.29 -4.46 -10.53
CA ASN A 36 13.61 -3.05 -10.35
C ASN A 36 12.71 -2.19 -11.23
N PRO A 37 11.86 -1.35 -10.64
CA PRO A 37 10.96 -0.54 -11.42
C PRO A 37 11.70 0.55 -12.21
N ILE A 38 11.26 0.84 -13.43
CA ILE A 38 11.82 1.92 -14.25
C ILE A 38 11.20 3.25 -13.79
N LEU A 39 12.04 4.20 -13.39
CA LEU A 39 11.64 5.57 -13.06
C LEU A 39 11.05 6.28 -14.30
N ILE A 40 9.78 6.67 -14.24
CA ILE A 40 9.14 7.61 -15.17
C ILE A 40 8.66 8.80 -14.36
N GLY A 41 9.49 9.84 -14.28
CA GLY A 41 9.26 10.97 -13.39
C GLY A 41 9.20 10.52 -11.93
N ASN A 42 8.08 10.78 -11.25
CA ASN A 42 7.86 10.41 -9.86
C ASN A 42 7.14 9.05 -9.74
N SER A 43 7.42 8.08 -10.62
CA SER A 43 6.73 6.80 -10.62
C SER A 43 7.59 5.68 -11.18
N PHE A 44 7.15 4.45 -10.99
CA PHE A 44 7.93 3.22 -11.17
C PHE A 44 7.17 2.24 -12.08
N LYS A 45 7.67 1.93 -13.28
CA LYS A 45 7.04 0.92 -14.16
C LYS A 45 7.52 -0.48 -13.80
N ILE A 46 6.60 -1.42 -13.57
CA ILE A 46 6.92 -2.82 -13.27
C ILE A 46 6.70 -3.65 -14.52
N LYS A 47 7.75 -4.38 -14.96
CA LYS A 47 7.80 -5.05 -16.26
C LYS A 47 6.83 -6.22 -16.40
N GLU A 48 6.49 -6.89 -15.30
CA GLU A 48 5.73 -8.14 -15.37
C GLU A 48 4.22 -7.96 -15.54
N ASN A 49 3.67 -6.73 -15.55
CA ASN A 49 2.22 -6.51 -15.73
C ASN A 49 1.83 -5.07 -16.18
N GLU A 50 2.68 -4.39 -16.95
CA GLU A 50 2.43 -2.99 -17.39
C GLU A 50 1.96 -2.04 -16.27
N GLY A 51 2.41 -2.22 -15.03
CA GLY A 51 1.93 -1.43 -13.90
C GLY A 51 2.70 -0.13 -13.70
N ILE A 52 2.13 0.75 -12.86
CA ILE A 52 2.81 1.93 -12.31
C ILE A 52 2.80 1.88 -10.79
N ALA A 53 3.90 2.26 -10.16
CA ALA A 53 4.03 2.34 -8.72
C ALA A 53 4.37 3.77 -8.26
N PHE A 54 3.76 4.19 -7.16
CA PHE A 54 3.97 5.47 -6.49
C PHE A 54 4.47 5.21 -5.07
N LYS A 55 5.43 5.99 -4.58
CA LYS A 55 5.94 5.90 -3.20
C LYS A 55 6.11 7.30 -2.61
N ASP A 56 6.38 7.39 -1.31
CA ASP A 56 6.78 8.66 -0.67
C ASP A 56 5.87 9.84 -1.09
N ASN A 57 6.48 10.94 -1.54
CA ASN A 57 5.83 12.18 -1.97
C ASN A 57 5.35 12.17 -3.43
N CYS A 58 5.30 11.01 -4.10
CA CYS A 58 4.84 10.94 -5.49
C CYS A 58 3.37 11.37 -5.57
N ASN A 59 3.07 12.30 -6.49
CA ASN A 59 1.71 12.83 -6.65
C ASN A 59 1.10 12.30 -7.95
N ILE A 60 0.06 11.48 -7.79
CA ILE A 60 -0.71 10.85 -8.88
C ILE A 60 -1.31 11.92 -9.80
N SER A 61 -1.79 13.03 -9.24
CA SER A 61 -2.41 14.12 -10.00
C SER A 61 -1.42 14.90 -10.85
N SER A 62 -0.15 14.95 -10.46
CA SER A 62 0.92 15.57 -11.28
C SER A 62 1.64 14.56 -12.17
N SER A 63 1.29 13.28 -12.09
CA SER A 63 1.85 12.29 -13.02
C SER A 63 1.40 12.65 -14.43
N LYS A 64 2.33 12.58 -15.39
CA LYS A 64 2.00 12.77 -16.82
C LYS A 64 0.91 11.81 -17.33
N LEU A 65 0.61 10.79 -16.53
CA LEU A 65 -0.30 9.70 -16.81
C LEU A 65 -1.61 9.81 -16.01
N LYS A 66 -1.97 10.94 -15.37
CA LYS A 66 -3.19 11.02 -14.53
C LYS A 66 -4.44 10.42 -15.18
N ASN A 67 -4.63 10.64 -16.49
CA ASN A 67 -5.78 10.13 -17.25
C ASN A 67 -5.48 8.83 -18.04
N GLN A 68 -4.24 8.35 -17.98
CA GLN A 68 -3.72 7.19 -18.72
C GLN A 68 -2.92 6.27 -17.80
N LEU A 69 -3.26 6.21 -16.50
CA LEU A 69 -2.63 5.23 -15.63
C LEU A 69 -2.96 3.84 -16.18
N PRO A 70 -1.99 2.93 -16.19
CA PRO A 70 -2.25 1.56 -16.58
C PRO A 70 -3.26 0.90 -15.65
N SER A 71 -3.78 -0.25 -16.07
CA SER A 71 -4.73 -1.06 -15.30
C SER A 71 -4.20 -1.46 -13.92
N ASN A 72 -2.89 -1.52 -13.72
CA ASN A 72 -2.26 -1.97 -12.48
C ASN A 72 -1.54 -0.80 -11.80
N VAL A 73 -2.01 -0.40 -10.61
CA VAL A 73 -1.44 0.69 -9.82
C VAL A 73 -0.98 0.16 -8.47
N MET A 74 0.25 0.49 -8.08
CA MET A 74 0.80 0.15 -6.77
C MET A 74 1.10 1.43 -5.98
N LEU A 75 0.60 1.50 -4.75
CA LEU A 75 0.94 2.54 -3.79
C LEU A 75 1.85 1.90 -2.75
N LEU A 76 3.16 2.10 -2.90
CA LEU A 76 4.19 1.48 -2.10
C LEU A 76 4.30 2.14 -0.72
N ASP A 77 5.08 1.50 0.15
CA ASP A 77 5.39 1.99 1.48
C ASP A 77 5.90 3.43 1.45
N GLY A 78 5.39 4.25 2.36
CA GLY A 78 5.74 5.67 2.42
C GLY A 78 4.83 6.58 1.60
N PHE A 79 4.02 6.05 0.67
CA PHE A 79 3.11 6.87 -0.15
C PHE A 79 2.17 7.71 0.73
N ASN A 80 2.25 9.04 0.60
CA ASN A 80 1.62 9.95 1.56
C ASN A 80 0.60 10.93 0.95
N GLN A 81 0.28 10.79 -0.33
CA GLN A 81 -0.82 11.56 -0.91
C GLN A 81 -2.16 10.99 -0.44
N LYS A 82 -3.02 11.86 0.09
CA LYS A 82 -4.40 11.51 0.46
C LYS A 82 -5.18 11.10 -0.78
N LEU A 83 -5.75 9.89 -0.78
CA LEU A 83 -6.58 9.38 -1.87
C LEU A 83 -8.02 9.91 -1.75
N THR A 84 -8.32 11.03 -2.38
CA THR A 84 -9.70 11.53 -2.50
C THR A 84 -10.43 10.87 -3.68
N PRO A 85 -11.77 10.80 -3.67
CA PRO A 85 -12.53 10.30 -4.80
C PRO A 85 -12.10 10.93 -6.13
N GLY A 86 -11.86 10.10 -7.15
CA GLY A 86 -11.41 10.53 -8.48
C GLY A 86 -9.90 10.75 -8.64
N ILE A 87 -9.07 10.56 -7.60
CA ILE A 87 -7.60 10.62 -7.76
C ILE A 87 -7.08 9.45 -8.60
N LEU A 88 -7.58 8.25 -8.33
CA LEU A 88 -7.31 7.08 -9.16
C LEU A 88 -8.31 7.09 -10.35
N PRO A 89 -7.83 7.09 -11.60
CA PRO A 89 -8.69 7.14 -12.77
C PRO A 89 -9.49 5.84 -12.93
N VAL A 90 -10.60 5.93 -13.66
CA VAL A 90 -11.51 4.79 -13.93
C VAL A 90 -10.88 3.66 -14.78
N GLY A 91 -9.65 3.84 -15.27
CA GLY A 91 -8.90 2.80 -15.97
C GLY A 91 -8.31 1.72 -15.04
N VAL A 92 -8.13 2.03 -13.75
CA VAL A 92 -7.47 1.11 -12.81
C VAL A 92 -8.35 -0.12 -12.56
N LYS A 93 -7.75 -1.31 -12.70
CA LYS A 93 -8.35 -2.64 -12.51
C LYS A 93 -7.74 -3.40 -11.33
N SER A 94 -6.46 -3.21 -11.06
CA SER A 94 -5.76 -3.82 -9.94
C SER A 94 -5.06 -2.75 -9.12
N LEU A 95 -5.29 -2.76 -7.82
CA LEU A 95 -4.70 -1.82 -6.87
C LEU A 95 -3.93 -2.60 -5.79
N TYR A 96 -2.67 -2.23 -5.60
CA TYR A 96 -1.79 -2.81 -4.58
C TYR A 96 -1.44 -1.72 -3.57
N LEU A 97 -1.64 -1.99 -2.28
CA LEU A 97 -1.54 -1.01 -1.20
C LEU A 97 -0.53 -1.51 -0.15
N GLY A 98 0.64 -0.88 -0.08
CA GLY A 98 1.61 -1.06 1.00
C GLY A 98 1.30 -0.19 2.22
N ASP A 99 2.33 0.19 2.97
CA ASP A 99 2.23 1.09 4.13
C ASP A 99 2.01 2.55 3.70
N ILE A 100 0.82 2.83 3.18
CA ILE A 100 0.35 4.18 2.84
C ILE A 100 0.15 5.02 4.11
N LYS A 101 0.46 6.31 4.02
CA LYS A 101 0.51 7.23 5.19
C LYS A 101 -0.77 8.01 5.43
N GLN A 102 -1.77 7.83 4.57
CA GLN A 102 -3.06 8.52 4.67
C GLN A 102 -4.17 7.48 4.72
N GLU A 103 -5.19 7.74 5.55
CA GLU A 103 -6.35 6.86 5.66
C GLU A 103 -7.09 6.77 4.31
N LEU A 104 -7.59 5.57 4.01
CA LEU A 104 -8.55 5.37 2.94
C LEU A 104 -9.91 5.94 3.37
N ILE A 105 -10.61 6.58 2.44
CA ILE A 105 -11.97 7.11 2.65
C ILE A 105 -12.92 6.50 1.63
N ILE A 106 -14.21 6.45 1.95
CA ILE A 106 -15.22 5.88 1.03
C ILE A 106 -15.14 6.61 -0.32
N GLY A 107 -15.04 5.84 -1.40
CA GLY A 107 -14.90 6.34 -2.77
C GLY A 107 -13.47 6.67 -3.20
N SER A 108 -12.44 6.48 -2.34
CA SER A 108 -11.03 6.69 -2.72
C SER A 108 -10.52 5.67 -3.75
N ILE A 109 -11.10 4.47 -3.76
CA ILE A 109 -10.82 3.39 -4.71
C ILE A 109 -11.97 3.35 -5.74
N PRO A 110 -11.70 3.46 -7.05
CA PRO A 110 -12.76 3.52 -8.05
C PRO A 110 -13.45 2.16 -8.21
N ASN A 111 -14.75 2.18 -8.53
CA ASN A 111 -15.57 0.97 -8.74
C ASN A 111 -15.09 0.06 -9.88
N THR A 112 -14.11 0.49 -10.67
CA THR A 112 -13.50 -0.28 -11.75
C THR A 112 -12.42 -1.24 -11.27
N VAL A 113 -11.94 -1.09 -10.03
CA VAL A 113 -10.96 -1.99 -9.43
C VAL A 113 -11.61 -3.34 -9.12
N ALA A 114 -11.10 -4.39 -9.74
CA ALA A 114 -11.54 -5.77 -9.57
C ALA A 114 -10.60 -6.59 -8.66
N HIS A 115 -9.33 -6.21 -8.57
CA HIS A 115 -8.33 -6.85 -7.71
C HIS A 115 -7.77 -5.82 -6.73
N VAL A 116 -7.82 -6.14 -5.43
CA VAL A 116 -7.11 -5.38 -4.39
C VAL A 116 -6.14 -6.30 -3.68
N SER A 117 -4.91 -5.84 -3.50
CA SER A 117 -3.91 -6.50 -2.66
C SER A 117 -3.46 -5.55 -1.57
N LEU A 118 -3.72 -5.92 -0.31
CA LEU A 118 -3.15 -5.25 0.86
C LEU A 118 -1.81 -5.92 1.14
N LEU A 119 -0.72 -5.23 0.83
CA LEU A 119 0.64 -5.76 0.93
C LEU A 119 1.13 -5.78 2.38
N ASP A 120 2.25 -6.45 2.60
CA ASP A 120 2.93 -6.49 3.91
C ASP A 120 3.21 -5.07 4.40
N GLY A 121 2.88 -4.81 5.67
CA GLY A 121 3.03 -3.48 6.25
C GLY A 121 1.83 -2.55 6.09
N PHE A 122 0.80 -2.91 5.32
CA PHE A 122 -0.43 -2.11 5.23
C PHE A 122 -1.02 -1.88 6.64
N ASN A 123 -1.03 -0.63 7.09
CA ASN A 123 -1.35 -0.25 8.46
C ASN A 123 -2.52 0.74 8.57
N GLN A 124 -3.51 0.59 7.69
CA GLN A 124 -4.73 1.39 7.74
C GLN A 124 -5.92 0.51 8.13
N ARG A 125 -6.86 1.06 8.92
CA ARG A 125 -8.10 0.33 9.24
C ARG A 125 -9.00 0.25 8.01
N LEU A 126 -9.45 -0.95 7.66
CA LEU A 126 -10.38 -1.16 6.56
C LEU A 126 -11.82 -1.11 7.08
N LYS A 127 -12.44 0.06 7.06
CA LYS A 127 -13.86 0.23 7.47
C LYS A 127 -14.81 -0.32 6.40
N PRO A 128 -16.03 -0.76 6.76
CA PRO A 128 -17.07 -1.11 5.79
C PRO A 128 -17.29 0.00 4.75
N GLY A 129 -17.35 -0.39 3.47
CA GLY A 129 -17.57 0.53 2.34
C GLY A 129 -16.30 1.18 1.76
N ILE A 130 -15.11 0.93 2.31
CA ILE A 130 -13.84 1.40 1.72
C ILE A 130 -13.52 0.65 0.42
N LEU A 131 -13.63 -0.68 0.43
CA LEU A 131 -13.48 -1.48 -0.80
C LEU A 131 -14.75 -1.31 -1.67
N PRO A 132 -14.60 -0.99 -2.96
CA PRO A 132 -15.74 -0.75 -3.82
C PRO A 132 -16.44 -2.06 -4.21
N VAL A 133 -17.69 -1.95 -4.67
CA VAL A 133 -18.51 -3.09 -5.13
C VAL A 133 -17.96 -3.82 -6.36
N GLY A 134 -16.94 -3.26 -7.01
CA GLY A 134 -16.24 -3.88 -8.14
C GLY A 134 -15.23 -4.96 -7.75
N VAL A 135 -14.78 -5.01 -6.49
CA VAL A 135 -13.71 -5.92 -6.07
C VAL A 135 -14.21 -7.37 -6.08
N LYS A 136 -13.52 -8.22 -6.83
CA LYS A 136 -13.77 -9.67 -6.94
C LYS A 136 -12.69 -10.50 -6.28
N TRP A 137 -11.46 -10.00 -6.28
CA TRP A 137 -10.30 -10.64 -5.68
C TRP A 137 -9.69 -9.75 -4.61
N LEU A 138 -9.50 -10.30 -3.41
CA LEU A 138 -8.81 -9.63 -2.31
C LEU A 138 -7.62 -10.48 -1.85
N SER A 139 -6.42 -9.91 -1.88
CA SER A 139 -5.22 -10.51 -1.31
C SER A 139 -4.80 -9.76 -0.05
N LEU A 140 -4.44 -10.50 1.00
CA LEU A 140 -4.13 -9.98 2.33
C LEU A 140 -2.75 -10.49 2.78
N GLY A 141 -1.75 -9.61 2.78
CA GLY A 141 -0.40 -9.84 3.32
C GLY A 141 -0.33 -9.70 4.85
N ASP A 142 0.85 -9.43 5.38
CA ASP A 142 1.07 -9.09 6.79
C ASP A 142 0.56 -7.67 7.11
N ILE A 143 -0.78 -7.52 7.09
CA ILE A 143 -1.49 -6.29 7.46
C ILE A 143 -1.41 -6.05 8.97
N LYS A 144 -1.35 -4.79 9.38
CA LYS A 144 -1.10 -4.39 10.77
C LYS A 144 -2.34 -4.08 11.59
N GLN A 145 -3.48 -3.90 10.94
CA GLN A 145 -4.78 -3.65 11.58
C GLN A 145 -5.69 -4.87 11.38
N GLU A 146 -6.49 -5.19 12.40
CA GLU A 146 -7.51 -6.23 12.31
C GLU A 146 -8.60 -5.87 11.28
N LEU A 147 -9.19 -6.89 10.66
CA LEU A 147 -10.35 -6.71 9.78
C LEU A 147 -11.62 -6.57 10.61
N GLU A 148 -12.52 -5.67 10.20
CA GLU A 148 -13.84 -5.51 10.80
C GLU A 148 -14.89 -6.31 10.01
N ILE A 149 -15.96 -6.79 10.67
CA ILE A 149 -17.09 -7.43 9.97
C ILE A 149 -17.69 -6.42 8.97
N GLY A 150 -17.82 -6.85 7.71
CA GLY A 150 -18.29 -5.99 6.61
C GLY A 150 -17.22 -5.12 5.93
N SER A 151 -15.96 -5.19 6.39
CA SER A 151 -14.82 -4.53 5.71
C SER A 151 -14.52 -5.13 4.33
N ILE A 152 -14.74 -6.44 4.18
CA ILE A 152 -14.71 -7.17 2.92
C ILE A 152 -16.15 -7.17 2.36
N PRO A 153 -16.42 -6.52 1.21
CA PRO A 153 -17.77 -6.46 0.66
C PRO A 153 -18.30 -7.85 0.27
N ASN A 154 -19.61 -8.09 0.49
CA ASN A 154 -20.30 -9.34 0.15
C ASN A 154 -20.55 -9.51 -1.37
N ILE A 155 -19.50 -9.24 -2.16
CA ILE A 155 -19.41 -9.40 -3.61
C ILE A 155 -18.05 -9.98 -4.03
N VAL A 156 -17.09 -10.02 -3.09
CA VAL A 156 -15.77 -10.63 -3.24
C VAL A 156 -15.94 -12.15 -3.29
N THR A 157 -15.44 -12.76 -4.35
CA THR A 157 -15.58 -14.21 -4.60
C THR A 157 -14.32 -14.99 -4.32
N SER A 158 -13.16 -14.32 -4.32
CA SER A 158 -11.86 -14.94 -4.10
C SER A 158 -11.08 -14.15 -3.04
N VAL A 159 -10.65 -14.85 -2.00
CA VAL A 159 -9.79 -14.30 -0.95
C VAL A 159 -8.50 -15.09 -0.85
N SER A 160 -7.41 -14.37 -0.73
CA SER A 160 -6.05 -14.87 -0.65
C SER A 160 -5.42 -14.38 0.65
N LEU A 161 -5.22 -15.27 1.62
CA LEU A 161 -4.40 -14.99 2.80
C LEU A 161 -2.96 -15.34 2.43
N LEU A 162 -2.11 -14.34 2.23
CA LEU A 162 -0.74 -14.54 1.77
C LEU A 162 0.15 -15.05 2.91
N ASN A 163 1.39 -15.42 2.57
CA ASN A 163 2.41 -15.77 3.56
C ASN A 163 2.57 -14.62 4.57
N GLU A 164 2.83 -14.97 5.84
CA GLU A 164 2.97 -14.02 6.94
C GLU A 164 1.69 -13.29 7.37
N PHE A 165 0.52 -13.58 6.77
CA PHE A 165 -0.76 -13.06 7.29
C PHE A 165 -0.96 -13.49 8.75
N ASN A 166 -1.02 -12.52 9.66
CA ASN A 166 -0.96 -12.75 11.11
C ASN A 166 -2.17 -12.16 11.88
N GLN A 167 -3.28 -11.87 11.19
CA GLN A 167 -4.51 -11.42 11.85
C GLN A 167 -5.46 -12.60 12.10
N LYS A 168 -6.25 -12.53 13.17
CA LYS A 168 -7.30 -13.53 13.41
C LYS A 168 -8.46 -13.33 12.44
N ILE A 169 -8.93 -14.42 11.84
CA ILE A 169 -10.20 -14.42 11.09
C ILE A 169 -11.29 -15.01 12.01
N THR A 170 -12.16 -14.16 12.54
CA THR A 170 -13.35 -14.58 13.30
C THR A 170 -14.54 -14.86 12.36
N PRO A 171 -15.57 -15.61 12.80
CA PRO A 171 -16.81 -15.77 12.03
C PRO A 171 -17.39 -14.42 11.57
N GLY A 172 -17.79 -14.35 10.30
CA GLY A 172 -18.35 -13.15 9.66
C GLY A 172 -17.35 -12.15 9.07
N ILE A 173 -16.04 -12.36 9.23
CA ILE A 173 -15.02 -11.52 8.56
C ILE A 173 -15.00 -11.80 7.05
N LEU A 174 -14.95 -13.08 6.67
CA LEU A 174 -15.12 -13.49 5.28
C LEU A 174 -16.62 -13.50 4.94
N PRO A 175 -17.05 -12.81 3.87
CA PRO A 175 -18.46 -12.78 3.49
C PRO A 175 -18.90 -14.09 2.83
N ASP A 176 -20.20 -14.39 2.88
CA ASP A 176 -20.79 -15.58 2.26
C ASP A 176 -20.62 -15.62 0.74
N SER A 177 -20.25 -14.53 0.07
CA SER A 177 -19.93 -14.53 -1.35
C SER A 177 -18.61 -15.23 -1.71
N VAL A 178 -17.73 -15.52 -0.74
CA VAL A 178 -16.42 -16.13 -1.02
C VAL A 178 -16.60 -17.59 -1.46
N GLU A 179 -16.13 -17.89 -2.68
CA GLU A 179 -16.14 -19.24 -3.24
C GLU A 179 -14.75 -19.88 -3.21
N TRP A 180 -13.69 -19.07 -3.27
CA TRP A 180 -12.30 -19.52 -3.35
C TRP A 180 -11.47 -18.90 -2.23
N LEU A 181 -10.89 -19.73 -1.38
CA LEU A 181 -9.96 -19.31 -0.32
C LEU A 181 -8.57 -19.89 -0.60
N TYR A 182 -7.58 -19.02 -0.73
CA TYR A 182 -6.18 -19.41 -0.89
C TYR A 182 -5.42 -19.11 0.40
N LEU A 183 -4.70 -20.11 0.92
CA LEU A 183 -3.96 -20.03 2.18
C LEU A 183 -2.46 -20.14 1.90
N GLY A 184 -1.70 -19.12 2.30
CA GLY A 184 -0.26 -19.17 2.42
C GLY A 184 0.17 -19.75 3.76
N ASP A 185 1.44 -19.56 4.11
CA ASP A 185 1.96 -19.82 5.45
C ASP A 185 1.50 -18.72 6.43
N ILE A 186 0.22 -18.79 6.82
CA ILE A 186 -0.41 -17.85 7.75
C ILE A 186 0.07 -18.11 9.19
N LYS A 187 0.17 -17.05 10.00
CA LYS A 187 0.73 -17.12 11.36
C LYS A 187 -0.30 -17.31 12.46
N GLN A 188 -1.59 -17.21 12.14
CA GLN A 188 -2.70 -17.46 13.05
C GLN A 188 -3.56 -18.60 12.52
N GLU A 189 -4.03 -19.47 13.41
CA GLU A 189 -5.01 -20.48 13.05
C GLU A 189 -6.36 -19.84 12.70
N LEU A 190 -7.06 -20.42 11.74
CA LEU A 190 -8.42 -20.03 11.40
C LEU A 190 -9.38 -20.50 12.51
N MET A 191 -10.24 -19.61 13.00
CA MET A 191 -11.21 -19.97 14.04
C MET A 191 -12.31 -20.87 13.50
N ILE A 192 -12.90 -21.72 14.36
CA ILE A 192 -14.08 -22.52 14.00
C ILE A 192 -15.20 -21.59 13.52
N GLY A 193 -15.75 -21.87 12.33
CA GLY A 193 -16.79 -21.05 11.71
C GLY A 193 -16.30 -19.78 11.00
N SER A 194 -14.98 -19.56 10.90
CA SER A 194 -14.41 -18.40 10.18
C SER A 194 -14.46 -18.52 8.66
N ILE A 195 -14.50 -19.75 8.14
CA ILE A 195 -14.66 -20.04 6.72
C ILE A 195 -16.17 -20.18 6.42
N PRO A 196 -16.74 -19.36 5.54
CA PRO A 196 -18.14 -19.49 5.11
C PRO A 196 -18.40 -20.85 4.46
N ASN A 197 -19.61 -21.39 4.65
CA ASN A 197 -20.00 -22.67 4.06
C ASN A 197 -20.12 -22.64 2.52
N THR A 198 -20.05 -21.45 1.92
CA THR A 198 -20.07 -21.20 0.48
C THR A 198 -18.72 -21.38 -0.20
N VAL A 199 -17.63 -21.50 0.56
CA VAL A 199 -16.29 -21.75 0.02
C VAL A 199 -16.26 -23.14 -0.65
N LYS A 200 -16.13 -23.15 -1.98
CA LYS A 200 -16.10 -24.36 -2.81
C LYS A 200 -14.74 -25.03 -2.79
N SER A 201 -13.67 -24.26 -2.55
CA SER A 201 -12.31 -24.77 -2.55
C SER A 201 -11.40 -23.94 -1.64
N VAL A 202 -10.67 -24.64 -0.78
CA VAL A 202 -9.53 -24.11 -0.04
C VAL A 202 -8.27 -24.66 -0.70
N ARG A 203 -7.33 -23.80 -1.10
CA ARG A 203 -6.08 -24.18 -1.78
C ARG A 203 -4.88 -23.56 -1.09
N ASN A 204 -3.76 -24.26 -1.05
CA ASN A 204 -2.50 -23.67 -0.61
C ASN A 204 -1.80 -22.97 -1.79
N TYR A 205 -0.96 -21.98 -1.51
CA TYR A 205 0.02 -21.51 -2.50
C TYR A 205 1.03 -22.62 -2.79
N CYS A 206 1.26 -22.91 -4.07
CA CYS A 206 2.35 -23.78 -4.51
C CYS A 206 3.69 -23.05 -4.47
#